data_AF-A0A815EG91-F1
#
_entry.id   AF-A0A815EG91-F1
#
_cell.length_a   1.000
_cell.length_b   1.000
_cell.length_c   1.000
_cell.angle_alpha   90.00
_cell.angle_beta   90.00
_cell.angle_gamma   90.00
#
_symmetry.space_group_name_H-M   'P 1'
#
loop_
_entity.id
_entity.type
_entity.pdbx_description
1 polymer ?
#
loop_
_entity_poly.entity_id
_entity_poly.type
_entity_poly.pdbx_seq_one_letter_code
_entity_poly.pdbx_strand_id
1 'polypeptide(L)' 'QKDEHPDIALTLYNLGLCYHRKQDYDNAYICFQRAIAIQKQYLHENHPSLARTLQAIKDLEDSKYVYST' A
#
# COMPACT_ATOMS: atom_id res chain seq x y z
N GLN A 1 -9.73 -2.83 -22.12
CA GLN A 1 -8.95 -3.54 -21.08
C GLN A 1 -8.75 -2.56 -19.96
N LYS A 2 -9.07 -2.95 -18.73
CA LYS A 2 -8.97 -2.05 -17.58
C LYS A 2 -7.48 -1.86 -17.31
N ASP A 3 -6.97 -0.66 -17.56
CA ASP A 3 -5.59 -0.25 -17.30
C ASP A 3 -5.30 -0.27 -15.79
N GLU A 4 -5.33 -1.44 -15.17
CA GLU A 4 -4.91 -1.68 -13.79
C GLU A 4 -3.59 -2.46 -13.85
N HIS A 5 -2.60 -1.90 -14.54
CA HIS A 5 -1.28 -2.52 -14.72
C HIS A 5 -0.52 -2.62 -13.38
N PRO A 6 0.34 -3.64 -13.20
CA PRO A 6 1.23 -3.77 -12.04
C PRO A 6 2.01 -2.48 -11.70
N ASP A 7 2.32 -1.68 -12.72
CA ASP A 7 3.01 -0.39 -12.57
C ASP A 7 2.18 0.64 -11.79
N ILE A 8 0.85 0.60 -11.91
CA ILE A 8 -0.06 1.45 -11.14
C ILE A 8 -0.05 1.03 -9.67
N ALA A 9 -0.03 -0.26 -9.38
CA ALA A 9 0.11 -0.73 -8.00
C ALA A 9 1.45 -0.31 -7.39
N LEU A 10 2.54 -0.36 -8.16
CA LEU A 10 3.84 0.14 -7.70
C LEU A 10 3.83 1.65 -7.46
N THR A 11 3.20 2.42 -8.34
CA THR A 11 3.05 3.87 -8.19
C THR A 11 2.25 4.23 -6.94
N LEU A 12 1.13 3.53 -6.70
CA LEU A 12 0.31 3.69 -5.50
C LEU A 12 1.08 3.32 -4.23
N TYR A 13 1.86 2.24 -4.27
CA TYR A 13 2.72 1.85 -3.16
C TYR A 13 3.74 2.95 -2.82
N ASN A 14 4.42 3.50 -3.82
CA ASN A 14 5.38 4.59 -3.60
C ASN A 14 4.70 5.85 -3.06
N LEU A 15 3.51 6.19 -3.56
CA LEU A 15 2.72 7.31 -3.06
C LEU A 15 2.30 7.09 -1.59
N GLY A 16 1.91 5.87 -1.22
CA GLY A 16 1.63 5.50 0.16
C GLY A 16 2.84 5.71 1.08
N LEU A 17 4.04 5.33 0.64
CA LEU A 17 5.28 5.59 1.39
C LEU A 17 5.57 7.09 1.53
N CYS A 18 5.29 7.90 0.50
CA CYS A 18 5.43 9.35 0.58
C CYS A 18 4.48 9.94 1.63
N TYR A 19 3.21 9.54 1.64
CA TYR A 19 2.25 9.98 2.66
C TYR A 19 2.64 9.52 4.08
N HIS A 20 3.11 8.27 4.22
CA HIS A 20 3.59 7.74 5.49
C HIS A 20 4.75 8.57 6.06
N ARG A 21 5.71 8.96 5.21
CA ARG A 21 6.81 9.86 5.61
C ARG A 21 6.34 11.26 5.99
N LYS A 22 5.17 11.69 5.51
CA LYS A 22 4.53 12.96 5.89
C LYS A 22 3.62 12.83 7.11
N GLN A 23 3.59 11.65 7.77
CA GLN A 23 2.69 11.33 8.87
C GLN A 23 1.19 11.43 8.50
N ASP A 24 0.89 11.42 7.21
CA ASP A 24 -0.47 11.39 6.68
C ASP A 24 -0.91 9.94 6.52
N TYR A 25 -1.20 9.31 7.66
CA TYR A 25 -1.47 7.87 7.74
C TYR A 25 -2.76 7.47 7.00
N ASP A 26 -3.76 8.35 6.94
CA ASP A 26 -5.02 8.06 6.28
C ASP A 26 -4.86 7.99 4.74
N ASN A 27 -4.17 8.96 4.14
CA ASN A 27 -3.90 8.91 2.70
C ASN A 27 -2.93 7.79 2.32
N ALA A 28 -1.95 7.50 3.18
CA ALA A 28 -1.06 6.37 2.99
C ALA A 28 -1.80 5.02 3.02
N TYR A 29 -2.74 4.84 3.96
CA TYR A 29 -3.58 3.64 4.05
C TYR A 29 -4.42 3.44 2.78
N ILE A 30 -5.08 4.49 2.29
CA ILE A 30 -5.86 4.44 1.04
C ILE A 30 -4.99 4.03 -0.14
N CYS A 31 -3.77 4.57 -0.24
CA CYS A 31 -2.84 4.22 -1.32
C CYS A 31 -2.42 2.75 -1.26
N PHE A 32 -2.05 2.22 -0.09
CA PHE A 32 -1.69 0.81 0.06
C PHE A 32 -2.85 -0.13 -0.21
N GLN A 33 -4.07 0.19 0.25
CA GLN A 33 -5.25 -0.62 -0.05
C GLN A 33 -5.53 -0.72 -1.55
N ARG A 34 -5.44 0.41 -2.27
CA ARG A 34 -5.61 0.41 -3.74
C ARG A 34 -4.52 -0.39 -4.44
N ALA A 35 -3.27 -0.30 -3.99
CA ALA A 35 -2.17 -1.11 -4.52
C ALA A 35 -2.43 -2.61 -4.31
N ILE A 36 -2.89 -3.02 -3.13
CA ILE A 36 -3.26 -4.42 -2.82
C ILE A 36 -4.41 -4.90 -3.71
N ALA A 37 -5.44 -4.08 -3.90
CA ALA A 37 -6.59 -4.45 -4.73
C ALA A 37 -6.20 -4.74 -6.17
N ILE A 38 -5.27 -3.96 -6.75
CA ILE A 38 -4.73 -4.21 -8.08
C ILE A 38 -3.83 -5.45 -8.05
N GLN A 39 -2.89 -5.53 -7.11
CA GLN A 39 -1.97 -6.68 -7.01
C GLN A 39 -2.70 -8.01 -6.89
N LYS A 40 -3.78 -8.10 -6.11
CA LYS A 40 -4.58 -9.33 -5.97
C LYS A 40 -5.29 -9.78 -7.26
N GLN A 41 -5.50 -8.88 -8.22
CA GLN A 41 -6.10 -9.25 -9.51
C GLN A 41 -5.09 -9.91 -10.47
N TYR A 42 -3.80 -9.58 -10.34
CA TYR A 42 -2.76 -9.96 -11.31
C TYR A 42 -1.65 -10.84 -10.74
N LEU A 43 -1.48 -10.85 -9.42
CA LEU A 43 -0.38 -11.52 -8.73
C LEU A 43 -0.92 -12.63 -7.83
N HIS A 44 -0.21 -13.75 -7.78
CA HIS A 44 -0.47 -14.81 -6.82
C HIS A 44 -0.19 -14.34 -5.39
N GLU A 45 -0.79 -14.98 -4.39
CA GLU A 45 -0.70 -14.58 -2.97
C GLU A 45 0.74 -14.52 -2.45
N ASN A 46 1.63 -15.38 -2.97
CA ASN A 46 3.05 -15.44 -2.60
C ASN A 46 3.94 -14.44 -3.36
N HIS A 47 3.37 -13.48 -4.10
CA HIS A 47 4.18 -12.58 -4.92
C HIS A 47 4.91 -11.54 -4.04
N PRO A 48 6.22 -11.33 -4.21
CA PRO A 48 7.01 -10.43 -3.36
C PRO A 48 6.46 -9.01 -3.29
N SER A 49 5.93 -8.47 -4.39
CA SER A 49 5.31 -7.13 -4.38
C SER A 49 4.07 -7.05 -3.50
N LEU A 50 3.21 -8.08 -3.49
CA LEU A 50 2.03 -8.13 -2.64
C LEU A 50 2.43 -8.26 -1.17
N ALA A 51 3.40 -9.12 -0.87
CA ALA A 51 3.96 -9.26 0.48
C ALA A 51 4.52 -7.93 1.01
N ARG A 52 5.25 -7.18 0.17
CA ARG A 52 5.83 -5.88 0.55
C ARG A 52 4.74 -4.84 0.85
N THR A 53 3.69 -4.78 0.04
CA THR A 53 2.59 -3.84 0.26
C THR A 53 1.78 -4.21 1.51
N LEU A 54 1.59 -5.50 1.77
CA LEU A 54 0.96 -5.99 3.01
C LEU A 54 1.81 -5.74 4.27
N GLN A 55 3.14 -5.74 4.15
CA GLN A 55 3.99 -5.35 5.27
C GLN A 55 3.86 -3.84 5.55
N ALA A 56 3.91 -3.02 4.50
CA ALA A 56 3.82 -1.56 4.66
C ALA A 56 2.49 -1.08 5.28
N ILE A 57 1.37 -1.76 5.00
CA ILE A 57 0.09 -1.42 5.63
C ILE A 57 0.05 -1.78 7.12
N LYS A 58 0.70 -2.89 7.53
CA LYS A 58 0.84 -3.26 8.95
C LYS A 58 1.71 -2.27 9.71
N ASP A 59 2.86 -1.92 9.16
CA ASP A 59 3.77 -0.94 9.75
C ASP A 59 3.09 0.43 9.93
N LEU A 60 2.20 0.77 8.99
CA LEU A 60 1.39 1.99 9.06
C LEU A 60 0.31 1.92 10.13
N GLU A 61 -0.37 0.78 10.30
CA GLU A 61 -1.37 0.58 11.36
C GLU A 61 -0.72 0.69 12.76
N ASP A 62 0.44 0.07 12.93
CA ASP A 62 1.24 0.17 14.15
C ASP A 62 1.68 1.61 14.42
N SER A 63 2.16 2.31 13.39
CA SER A 63 2.56 3.72 13.50
C SER A 63 1.37 4.61 13.85
N LYS A 64 0.24 4.47 13.17
CA LYS A 64 -0.99 5.24 13.43
C LYS A 64 -1.45 5.08 14.89
N TYR A 65 -1.34 3.87 15.44
CA TYR A 65 -1.67 3.62 16.84
C TYR A 65 -0.78 4.43 17.80
N VAL A 66 0.54 4.41 17.58
CA VAL A 66 1.53 5.15 18.40
C VAL A 66 1.32 6.67 18.36
N TYR A 67 0.88 7.24 17.22
CA TYR A 67 0.62 8.68 17.11
C TYR A 67 -0.82 9.09 17.50
N SER A 68 -1.70 8.14 17.80
CA SER A 68 -3.07 8.42 18.27
C SER A 68 -3.20 8.47 19.80
N THR A 69 -2.14 8.12 20.53
CA THR A 69 -2.02 8.16 22.01
C THR A 69 -1.26 9.40 22.47
#